data_AF-A0A661ZL60-F1
#
_entry.id   AF-A0A661ZL60-F1
#
_cell.length_a   1.000
_cell.length_b   1.000
_cell.length_c   1.000
_cell.angle_alpha   90.00
_cell.angle_beta   90.00
_cell.angle_gamma   90.00
#
_symmetry.space_group_name_H-M   'P 1'
#
loop_
_entity.id
_entity.type
_entity.pdbx_description
1 polymer ?
#
loop_
_entity_poly.entity_id
_entity_poly.type
_entity_poly.pdbx_seq_one_letter_code
_entity_poly.pdbx_strand_id
1 'polypeptide(L)'
;MKKTLLFAGLIFLAVTVMAQKSWVGFTSDKAQLPEITIVDQNENQLILEVSIKGMYVSEVTESEQNFQRLELIPFRTTKEIGRPELPMLSEVIGIPDNKIVEVEILEQESIKLSDYFIYPFQTPTTDNPGGFDKEFVMDT
;
A
#
# COMPACT_ATOMS: atom_id res chain seq x y z
N MET A 1 41.45 19.54 19.62
CA MET A 1 40.64 18.35 19.95
C MET A 1 39.15 18.65 20.16
N LYS A 2 38.74 19.82 20.70
CA LYS A 2 37.31 20.18 20.84
C LYS A 2 36.62 20.59 19.52
N LYS A 3 37.36 21.19 18.56
CA LYS A 3 36.82 21.60 17.25
C LYS A 3 36.66 20.44 16.25
N THR A 4 37.47 19.39 16.40
CA THR A 4 37.36 18.16 15.59
C THR A 4 36.21 17.27 16.05
N LEU A 5 35.82 17.33 17.32
CA LEU A 5 34.61 16.67 17.85
C LEU A 5 33.31 17.33 17.34
N LEU A 6 33.30 18.66 17.16
CA LEU A 6 32.16 19.39 16.58
C LEU A 6 31.92 19.07 15.09
N PHE A 7 32.99 18.82 14.32
CA PHE A 7 32.87 18.42 12.91
C PHE A 7 32.40 16.96 12.75
N ALA A 8 32.80 16.06 13.65
CA ALA A 8 32.35 14.67 13.62
C ALA A 8 30.84 14.52 13.93
N GLY A 9 30.28 15.36 14.81
CA GLY A 9 28.84 15.35 15.10
C GLY A 9 27.97 15.86 13.96
N LEU A 10 28.46 16.81 13.15
CA LEU A 10 27.72 17.38 12.01
C LEU A 10 27.62 16.39 10.83
N ILE A 11 28.64 15.55 10.65
CA ILE A 11 28.66 14.50 9.61
C ILE A 11 27.73 13.33 9.96
N PHE A 12 27.52 13.05 11.24
CA PHE A 12 26.63 11.96 11.68
C PHE A 12 25.14 12.31 11.58
N LEU A 13 24.78 13.60 11.52
CA LEU A 13 23.38 14.06 11.40
C LEU A 13 22.86 14.01 9.96
N ALA A 14 23.74 13.85 8.96
CA ALA A 14 23.37 13.93 7.54
C ALA A 14 22.82 12.62 6.93
N VAL A 15 22.79 11.51 7.68
CA VAL A 15 22.54 10.16 7.09
C VAL A 15 21.21 9.54 7.54
N THR A 16 20.37 10.23 8.31
CA THR A 16 19.00 9.73 8.55
C THR A 16 18.10 10.08 7.36
N VAL A 17 18.30 9.38 6.24
CA VAL A 17 17.25 9.27 5.21
C VAL A 17 16.16 8.38 5.81
N MET A 18 15.31 8.99 6.62
CA MET A 18 14.05 8.37 7.03
C MET A 18 13.23 8.19 5.76
N ALA A 19 12.78 6.97 5.47
CA ALA A 19 11.75 6.74 4.45
C ALA A 19 10.51 7.55 4.83
N GLN A 20 10.34 8.72 4.23
CA GLN A 20 9.27 9.65 4.58
C GLN A 20 8.04 9.26 3.77
N LYS A 21 6.96 8.95 4.48
CA LYS A 21 5.65 8.71 3.89
C LYS A 21 5.00 10.06 3.56
N SER A 22 4.68 10.31 2.29
CA SER A 22 3.99 11.52 1.84
C SER A 22 2.52 11.26 1.59
N TRP A 23 1.65 12.18 1.98
CA TRP A 23 0.22 12.12 1.65
C TRP A 23 -0.02 12.71 0.25
N VAL A 24 -0.79 12.00 -0.55
CA VAL A 24 -1.30 12.44 -1.86
C VAL A 24 -2.81 12.53 -1.75
N GLY A 25 -3.32 13.74 -1.62
CA GLY A 25 -4.75 14.04 -1.54
C GLY A 25 -5.43 13.92 -2.90
N PHE A 26 -6.60 13.30 -2.93
CA PHE A 26 -7.48 13.25 -4.11
C PHE A 26 -8.58 14.31 -4.00
N THR A 27 -9.16 14.42 -2.81
CA THR A 27 -10.24 15.38 -2.49
C THR A 27 -9.99 16.13 -1.17
N SER A 28 -8.90 15.82 -0.46
CA SER A 28 -8.52 16.45 0.81
C SER A 28 -6.99 16.50 0.98
N ASP A 29 -6.47 17.66 1.40
CA ASP A 29 -5.07 17.83 1.77
C ASP A 29 -4.74 17.24 3.15
N LYS A 30 -5.77 16.87 3.92
CA LYS A 30 -5.60 16.24 5.23
C LYS A 30 -5.68 14.73 5.07
N ALA A 31 -4.68 14.04 5.63
CA ALA A 31 -4.65 12.59 5.64
C ALA A 31 -5.85 12.01 6.39
N GLN A 32 -6.57 11.11 5.71
CA GLN A 32 -7.79 10.49 6.20
C GLN A 32 -7.80 9.03 5.74
N LEU A 33 -8.33 8.14 6.58
CA LEU A 33 -8.56 6.75 6.18
C LEU A 33 -9.72 6.69 5.17
N PRO A 34 -9.73 5.68 4.28
CA PRO A 34 -10.91 5.37 3.49
C PRO A 34 -12.12 5.13 4.38
N GLU A 35 -13.28 5.59 3.93
CA GLU A 35 -14.54 5.43 4.64
C GLU A 35 -15.51 4.62 3.78
N ILE A 36 -16.25 3.72 4.42
CA ILE A 36 -17.34 2.97 3.79
C ILE A 36 -18.60 3.25 4.61
N THR A 37 -19.61 3.81 3.96
CA THR A 37 -20.90 4.11 4.57
C THR A 37 -21.99 3.28 3.92
N ILE A 38 -22.98 2.88 4.71
CA ILE A 38 -24.19 2.22 4.19
C ILE A 38 -25.18 3.32 3.82
N VAL A 39 -25.47 3.43 2.52
CA VAL A 39 -26.44 4.41 1.99
C VAL A 39 -27.85 3.86 2.09
N ASP A 40 -28.02 2.58 1.77
CA ASP A 40 -29.30 1.88 1.89
C ASP A 40 -29.07 0.40 2.20
N GLN A 41 -30.00 -0.21 2.94
CA GLN A 41 -29.96 -1.62 3.30
C GLN A 41 -31.38 -2.17 3.44
N ASN A 42 -31.66 -3.24 2.70
CA ASN A 42 -32.88 -4.03 2.81
C ASN A 42 -32.59 -5.52 2.56
N GLU A 43 -33.63 -6.37 2.53
CA GLU A 43 -33.49 -7.83 2.40
C GLU A 43 -32.88 -8.29 1.07
N ASN A 44 -32.89 -7.43 0.05
CA ASN A 44 -32.48 -7.75 -1.32
C ASN A 44 -31.27 -6.93 -1.79
N GLN A 45 -30.93 -5.84 -1.11
CA GLN A 45 -29.95 -4.86 -1.55
C GLN A 45 -29.18 -4.24 -0.39
N LEU A 46 -27.89 -4.03 -0.62
CA LEU A 46 -27.00 -3.23 0.22
C LEU A 46 -26.30 -2.23 -0.69
N ILE A 47 -26.54 -0.93 -0.49
CA ILE A 47 -25.83 0.14 -1.20
C ILE A 47 -24.73 0.67 -0.27
N LEU A 48 -23.50 0.58 -0.76
CA LEU A 48 -22.32 1.09 -0.08
C LEU A 48 -21.78 2.30 -0.84
N GLU A 49 -21.45 3.35 -0.12
CA GLU A 49 -20.64 4.44 -0.63
C GLU A 49 -19.22 4.29 -0.09
N VAL A 50 -18.24 4.31 -1.00
CA VAL A 50 -16.82 4.19 -0.67
C VAL A 50 -16.15 5.53 -0.94
N SER A 51 -15.61 6.16 0.09
CA SER A 51 -14.93 7.45 -0.01
C SER A 51 -13.43 7.32 0.25
N ILE A 52 -12.62 7.65 -0.76
CA ILE A 52 -11.16 7.66 -0.68
C ILE A 52 -10.68 9.10 -0.87
N LYS A 53 -10.21 9.72 0.23
CA LYS A 53 -9.81 11.14 0.23
C LYS A 53 -8.38 11.37 -0.27
N GLY A 54 -7.57 10.31 -0.28
CA GLY A 54 -6.19 10.30 -0.75
C GLY A 54 -5.52 8.99 -0.36
N MET A 55 -4.21 8.93 -0.57
CA MET A 55 -3.38 7.80 -0.18
C MET A 55 -2.02 8.28 0.30
N TYR A 56 -1.30 7.39 0.97
CA TYR A 56 0.10 7.61 1.25
C TYR A 56 0.99 6.99 0.17
N VAL A 57 2.14 7.62 -0.04
CA VAL A 57 3.21 7.17 -0.93
C VAL A 57 4.51 7.14 -0.13
N SER A 58 5.28 6.07 -0.29
CA SER A 58 6.64 5.98 0.23
C SER A 58 7.59 5.49 -0.85
N GLU A 59 8.77 6.09 -0.92
CA GLU A 59 9.84 5.62 -1.81
C GLU A 59 10.52 4.38 -1.23
N VAL A 60 10.73 3.38 -2.07
CA VAL A 60 11.41 2.13 -1.75
C VAL A 60 12.51 1.91 -2.79
N THR A 61 13.76 1.82 -2.34
CA THR A 61 14.89 1.48 -3.20
C THR A 61 15.23 0.01 -3.04
N GLU A 62 15.15 -0.76 -4.12
CA GLU A 62 15.54 -2.16 -4.16
C GLU A 62 16.30 -2.47 -5.45
N SER A 63 17.39 -3.23 -5.35
CA SER A 63 18.22 -3.61 -6.51
C SER A 63 18.62 -2.42 -7.41
N GLU A 64 19.04 -1.31 -6.79
CA GLU A 64 19.43 -0.04 -7.45
C GLU A 64 18.29 0.68 -8.20
N GLN A 65 17.05 0.22 -8.04
CA GLN A 65 15.86 0.82 -8.65
C GLN A 65 14.97 1.46 -7.58
N ASN A 66 14.44 2.64 -7.89
CA ASN A 66 13.50 3.36 -7.02
C ASN A 66 12.08 3.05 -7.43
N PHE A 67 11.25 2.71 -6.45
CA PHE A 67 9.85 2.39 -6.59
C PHE A 67 9.01 3.22 -5.64
N GLN A 68 7.73 3.37 -5.96
CA GLN A 68 6.72 3.89 -5.05
C GLN A 68 5.90 2.75 -4.48
N ARG A 69 5.78 2.69 -3.16
CA ARG A 69 4.76 1.88 -2.48
C ARG A 69 3.59 2.78 -2.10
N LEU A 70 2.39 2.38 -2.49
CA LEU A 70 1.15 3.11 -2.23
C LEU A 70 0.41 2.46 -1.06
N GLU A 71 -0.20 3.26 -0.20
CA GLU A 71 -0.91 2.74 0.96
C GLU A 71 -2.19 3.54 1.27
N LEU A 72 -3.32 2.85 1.27
CA LEU A 72 -4.59 3.34 1.81
C LEU A 72 -4.74 2.94 3.28
N ILE A 73 -4.54 1.65 3.55
CA ILE A 73 -4.55 1.02 4.87
C ILE A 73 -3.30 0.14 4.96
N PRO A 74 -2.56 0.14 6.09
CA PRO A 74 -1.37 -0.69 6.24
C PRO A 74 -1.63 -2.16 5.89
N PHE A 75 -0.74 -2.75 5.06
CA PHE A 75 -0.72 -4.16 4.69
C PHE A 75 -1.96 -4.68 3.93
N ARG A 76 -2.80 -3.79 3.40
CA ARG A 76 -3.96 -4.14 2.56
C ARG A 76 -3.62 -3.87 1.11
N THR A 77 -3.09 -4.89 0.42
CA THR A 77 -2.61 -4.76 -0.95
C THR A 77 -3.00 -5.97 -1.80
N THR A 78 -2.82 -5.83 -3.12
CA THR A 78 -2.76 -6.98 -4.04
C THR A 78 -1.60 -7.89 -3.64
N LYS A 79 -1.74 -9.19 -3.94
CA LYS A 79 -0.84 -10.25 -3.44
C LYS A 79 -0.26 -11.15 -4.54
N GLU A 80 -0.40 -10.75 -5.79
CA GLU A 80 0.17 -11.52 -6.90
C GLU A 80 1.68 -11.23 -7.00
N ILE A 81 2.50 -12.25 -6.79
CA ILE A 81 3.96 -12.13 -6.71
C ILE A 81 4.52 -11.53 -8.01
N GLY A 82 5.37 -10.52 -7.90
CA GLY A 82 6.00 -9.83 -9.02
C GLY A 82 5.09 -8.86 -9.77
N ARG A 83 3.79 -8.80 -9.46
CA ARG A 83 2.89 -7.74 -9.96
C ARG A 83 2.93 -6.52 -9.04
N PRO A 84 2.55 -5.33 -9.53
CA PRO A 84 2.41 -4.14 -8.69
C PRO A 84 1.63 -4.39 -7.40
N GLU A 85 2.20 -3.99 -6.28
CA GLU A 85 1.56 -3.96 -4.96
C GLU A 85 0.61 -2.75 -4.89
N LEU A 86 -0.64 -2.94 -5.31
CA LEU A 86 -1.67 -1.90 -5.31
C LEU A 86 -2.45 -1.94 -3.99
N PRO A 87 -2.79 -0.79 -3.39
CA PRO A 87 -3.54 -0.75 -2.15
C PRO A 87 -4.98 -1.18 -2.40
N MET A 88 -5.54 -1.91 -1.44
CA MET A 88 -6.88 -2.49 -1.53
C MET A 88 -7.70 -2.13 -0.30
N LEU A 89 -9.01 -2.04 -0.50
CA LEU A 89 -9.99 -1.95 0.57
C LEU A 89 -10.83 -3.24 0.53
N SER A 90 -11.05 -3.84 1.70
CA SER A 90 -11.76 -5.11 1.81
C SER A 90 -12.62 -5.09 3.06
N GLU A 91 -13.92 -5.30 2.90
CA GLU A 91 -14.87 -5.43 4.00
C GLU A 91 -15.60 -6.76 3.96
N VAL A 92 -15.98 -7.23 5.14
CA VAL A 92 -16.79 -8.44 5.29
C VAL A 92 -18.25 -8.01 5.45
N ILE A 93 -19.09 -8.46 4.51
CA ILE A 93 -20.52 -8.22 4.54
C ILE A 93 -21.28 -9.50 4.85
N GLY A 94 -22.30 -9.40 5.70
CA GLY A 94 -23.22 -10.51 5.98
C GLY A 94 -24.27 -10.59 4.88
N ILE A 95 -24.38 -11.73 4.23
CA ILE A 95 -25.40 -12.00 3.23
C ILE A 95 -26.53 -12.80 3.87
N PRO A 96 -27.79 -12.34 3.80
CA PRO A 96 -28.91 -13.11 4.33
C PRO A 96 -29.16 -14.36 3.47
N ASP A 97 -29.42 -15.48 4.15
CA ASP A 97 -29.75 -16.79 3.55
C ASP A 97 -28.69 -17.33 2.56
N ASN A 98 -29.07 -18.34 1.78
CA ASN A 98 -28.25 -18.89 0.69
C ASN A 98 -28.46 -18.11 -0.62
N LYS A 99 -28.44 -16.78 -0.57
CA LYS A 99 -28.60 -15.93 -1.76
C LYS A 99 -27.29 -15.84 -2.55
N ILE A 100 -27.40 -15.76 -3.88
CA ILE A 100 -26.29 -15.42 -4.77
C ILE A 100 -26.20 -13.90 -4.83
N VAL A 101 -24.99 -13.37 -4.65
CA VAL A 101 -24.72 -11.92 -4.66
C VAL A 101 -24.15 -11.53 -6.01
N GLU A 102 -24.65 -10.44 -6.56
CA GLU A 102 -24.06 -9.73 -7.68
C GLU A 102 -23.61 -8.34 -7.21
N VAL A 103 -22.46 -7.88 -7.71
CA VAL A 103 -21.90 -6.58 -7.37
C VAL A 103 -21.93 -5.71 -8.61
N GLU A 104 -22.57 -4.56 -8.51
CA GLU A 104 -22.67 -3.56 -9.56
C GLU A 104 -22.07 -2.24 -9.08
N ILE A 105 -21.30 -1.58 -9.96
CA ILE A 105 -20.80 -0.22 -9.72
C ILE A 105 -21.86 0.76 -10.23
N LEU A 106 -22.58 1.40 -9.32
CA LEU A 106 -23.61 2.39 -9.67
C LEU A 106 -23.01 3.71 -10.13
N GLU A 107 -21.93 4.14 -9.47
CA GLU A 107 -21.23 5.39 -9.76
C GLU A 107 -19.73 5.23 -9.46
N GLN A 108 -18.88 5.92 -10.22
CA GLN A 108 -17.44 5.91 -10.03
C GLN A 108 -16.83 7.24 -10.44
N GLU A 109 -16.12 7.87 -9.51
CA GLU A 109 -15.18 8.96 -9.80
C GLU A 109 -13.76 8.42 -9.78
N SER A 110 -12.91 8.87 -10.71
CA SER A 110 -11.51 8.45 -10.75
C SER A 110 -10.60 9.61 -11.14
N ILE A 111 -9.37 9.52 -10.64
CA ILE A 111 -8.27 10.40 -11.03
C ILE A 111 -7.16 9.57 -11.66
N LYS A 112 -6.46 10.15 -12.62
CA LYS A 112 -5.29 9.52 -13.23
C LYS A 112 -4.01 10.12 -12.64
N LEU A 113 -3.22 9.27 -12.01
CA LEU A 113 -1.88 9.59 -11.55
C LEU A 113 -0.86 9.04 -12.55
N SER A 114 0.10 9.87 -12.94
CA SER A 114 1.17 9.51 -13.88
C SER A 114 2.51 9.42 -13.16
N ASP A 115 3.49 8.81 -13.82
CA ASP A 115 4.90 8.76 -13.36
C ASP A 115 5.11 7.95 -12.06
N TYR A 116 4.29 6.91 -11.87
CA TYR A 116 4.44 5.95 -10.79
C TYR A 116 5.06 4.64 -11.29
N PHE A 117 6.15 4.23 -10.65
CA PHE A 117 6.76 2.94 -10.83
C PHE A 117 6.56 2.10 -9.56
N ILE A 118 5.47 1.33 -9.56
CA ILE A 118 4.95 0.72 -8.33
C ILE A 118 5.82 -0.48 -7.90
N TYR A 119 6.12 -0.51 -6.61
CA TYR A 119 6.84 -1.61 -5.99
C TYR A 119 6.11 -2.95 -6.22
N PRO A 120 6.79 -4.00 -6.70
CA PRO A 120 6.15 -5.29 -6.93
C PRO A 120 5.93 -6.05 -5.62
N PHE A 121 4.82 -6.78 -5.52
CA PHE A 121 4.53 -7.61 -4.36
C PHE A 121 5.53 -8.76 -4.25
N GLN A 122 6.15 -8.89 -3.07
CA GLN A 122 7.19 -9.88 -2.81
C GLN A 122 6.63 -11.15 -2.18
N THR A 123 7.39 -12.24 -2.26
CA THR A 123 7.12 -13.43 -1.47
C THR A 123 7.27 -13.11 0.03
N PRO A 124 6.36 -13.60 0.90
CA PRO A 124 6.55 -13.46 2.33
C PRO A 124 7.88 -14.08 2.77
N THR A 125 8.62 -13.36 3.60
CA THR A 125 9.84 -13.90 4.21
C THR A 125 9.46 -15.09 5.08
N THR A 126 10.16 -16.20 4.93
CA THR A 126 10.00 -17.35 5.84
C THR A 126 10.64 -17.01 7.19
N ASP A 127 9.95 -17.24 8.30
CA ASP A 127 10.47 -17.03 9.67
C ASP A 127 11.43 -18.14 10.11
N ASN A 128 12.26 -18.63 9.19
CA ASN A 128 13.21 -19.70 9.47
C ASN A 128 14.59 -19.08 9.74
N PRO A 129 15.04 -18.96 11.01
CA PRO A 129 16.36 -18.44 11.38
C PRO A 129 17.47 -19.45 11.02
N GLY A 130 17.61 -19.72 9.72
CA GLY A 130 18.41 -20.79 9.15
C GLY A 130 17.94 -21.29 7.76
N GLY A 131 16.99 -20.60 7.11
CA GLY A 131 16.62 -20.89 5.74
C GLY A 131 17.79 -20.65 4.80
N PHE A 132 18.37 -21.72 4.26
CA PHE A 132 19.36 -21.61 3.19
C PHE A 132 18.64 -21.11 1.94
N ASP A 133 19.07 -19.96 1.41
CA ASP A 133 18.81 -19.60 0.02
C ASP A 133 19.39 -20.72 -0.83
N LYS A 134 18.54 -21.63 -1.32
CA LYS A 134 19.00 -22.68 -2.22
C LYS A 134 19.40 -21.99 -3.52
N GLU A 135 20.61 -22.27 -3.99
CA GLU A 135 21.06 -21.81 -5.31
C GLU A 135 20.08 -22.26 -6.40
N PHE A 136 19.82 -21.36 -7.34
CA PHE A 136 18.94 -21.60 -8.47
C PHE A 136 19.56 -22.67 -9.38
N VAL A 137 18.92 -23.82 -9.48
CA VAL A 137 19.32 -24.90 -10.39
C VAL A 137 18.49 -24.79 -11.67
N MET A 138 19.15 -24.61 -12.80
CA MET A 138 18.54 -24.72 -14.12
C MET A 138 18.51 -26.19 -14.53
N ASP A 139 17.34 -26.71 -14.91
CA ASP A 139 17.22 -28.03 -15.52
C ASP A 139 17.88 -28.02 -16.92
N THR A 140 18.80 -28.95 -17.14
CA THR A 140 19.39 -29.29 -18.45
C THR A 140 18.60 -30.35 -19.17
#